data_AF-A0A7S7SM27-F1
#
_entry.id   AF-A0A7S7SM27-F1
#
_cell.length_a   1.000
_cell.length_b   1.000
_cell.length_c   1.000
_cell.angle_alpha   90.00
_cell.angle_beta   90.00
_cell.angle_gamma   90.00
#
_symmetry.space_group_name_H-M   'P 1'
#
loop_
_entity.id
_entity.type
_entity.pdbx_description
1 polymer ?
#
loop_
_entity_poly.entity_id
_entity_poly.type
_entity_poly.pdbx_seq_one_letter_code
_entity_poly.pdbx_strand_id
1 'polypeptide(L)'
;MTWSRQSLILAALQCGIVLSMGGKLLYDRATCPRVWVKTAPYDPSLPLRGRYLALRLTSQPGDPHFVETNDQQVLFFVPEYSTSIEYKRNAEIWAEVTIPHKGPPRPIRLGFKQNGQIVPVDIN
;
A
#
# COMPACT_ATOMS: atom_id res chain seq x y z
N MET A 1 26.20 -28.54 -18.64
CA MET A 1 26.24 -27.50 -17.58
C MET A 1 26.05 -28.19 -16.24
N THR A 2 27.13 -28.60 -15.56
CA THR A 2 27.05 -29.34 -14.30
C THR A 2 26.94 -28.36 -13.15
N TRP A 3 25.83 -28.37 -12.43
CA TRP A 3 25.59 -27.49 -11.29
C TRP A 3 26.55 -27.87 -10.16
N SER A 4 27.45 -26.97 -9.79
CA SER A 4 28.35 -27.19 -8.66
C SER A 4 27.55 -27.19 -7.36
N ARG A 5 27.93 -27.99 -6.36
CA ARG A 5 27.28 -27.98 -5.03
C ARG A 5 27.17 -26.55 -4.46
N GLN A 6 28.17 -25.71 -4.74
CA GLN A 6 28.20 -24.29 -4.36
C GLN A 6 27.06 -23.48 -4.99
N SER A 7 26.77 -23.69 -6.27
CA SER A 7 25.66 -23.02 -6.96
C SER A 7 24.29 -23.41 -6.39
N LEU A 8 24.10 -24.69 -6.01
CA LEU A 8 22.86 -25.15 -5.37
C LEU A 8 22.69 -24.54 -3.98
N ILE A 9 23.77 -24.45 -3.20
CA ILE A 9 23.73 -23.81 -1.87
C ILE A 9 23.38 -22.32 -1.99
N LEU A 10 24.01 -21.61 -2.93
CA LEU A 10 23.72 -20.19 -3.16
C LEU A 10 22.26 -19.98 -3.59
N ALA A 11 21.75 -20.83 -4.50
CA ALA A 11 20.36 -20.78 -4.93
C ALA A 11 19.38 -21.03 -3.77
N ALA A 12 19.65 -22.04 -2.93
CA ALA A 12 18.83 -22.34 -1.76
C ALA A 12 18.83 -21.17 -0.75
N LEU A 13 19.99 -20.54 -0.53
CA LEU A 13 20.10 -19.36 0.34
C LEU A 13 19.30 -18.19 -0.21
N GLN A 14 19.44 -17.88 -1.51
CA GLN A 14 18.72 -16.80 -2.17
C GLN A 14 17.20 -17.02 -2.09
N CYS A 15 16.74 -18.25 -2.38
CA CYS A 15 15.35 -18.64 -2.23
C CYS A 15 14.88 -18.49 -0.78
N GLY A 16 15.70 -18.89 0.20
CA GLY A 16 15.40 -18.73 1.62
C GLY A 16 15.18 -17.27 2.03
N ILE A 17 16.00 -16.34 1.53
CA ILE A 17 15.84 -14.91 1.80
C ILE A 17 14.53 -14.38 1.20
N VAL A 18 14.25 -14.71 -0.06
CA VAL A 18 13.01 -14.28 -0.75
C VAL A 18 11.77 -14.85 -0.05
N LEU A 19 11.80 -16.13 0.30
CA LEU A 19 10.71 -16.79 1.03
C LEU A 19 10.54 -16.23 2.45
N SER A 20 11.63 -15.84 3.12
CA SER A 20 11.55 -15.19 4.43
C SER A 20 10.81 -13.86 4.35
N MET A 21 11.16 -13.02 3.37
CA MET A 21 10.49 -11.73 3.17
C MET A 21 9.02 -11.91 2.75
N GLY A 22 8.76 -12.80 1.79
CA GLY A 22 7.40 -13.12 1.34
C GLY A 22 6.53 -13.71 2.46
N GLY A 23 7.08 -14.62 3.24
CA GLY A 23 6.42 -15.25 4.38
C GLY A 23 6.03 -14.24 5.45
N LYS A 24 6.91 -13.28 5.77
CA LYS A 24 6.56 -12.21 6.71
C LYS A 24 5.40 -11.34 6.19
N LEU A 25 5.42 -10.98 4.92
CA LEU A 25 4.33 -10.18 4.33
C LEU A 25 3.00 -10.95 4.28
N LEU A 26 3.03 -12.25 4.03
CA LEU A 26 1.85 -13.11 4.08
C LEU A 26 1.32 -13.27 5.50
N TYR A 27 2.20 -13.46 6.48
CA TYR A 27 1.84 -13.54 7.89
C TYR A 27 1.19 -12.23 8.37
N ASP A 28 1.81 -11.08 8.09
CA ASP A 28 1.25 -9.76 8.42
C ASP A 28 -0.15 -9.62 7.77
N ARG A 29 -0.33 -10.04 6.50
CA ARG A 29 -1.65 -9.97 5.82
C ARG A 29 -2.72 -10.91 6.38
N ALA A 30 -2.35 -12.01 6.99
CA ALA A 30 -3.26 -13.00 7.54
C ALA A 30 -3.69 -12.68 8.98
N THR A 31 -2.82 -12.00 9.74
CA THR A 31 -3.01 -11.76 11.17
C THR A 31 -3.34 -10.31 11.51
N CYS A 32 -2.86 -9.34 10.75
CA CYS A 32 -3.07 -7.93 11.03
C CYS A 32 -4.39 -7.41 10.47
N PRO A 33 -5.05 -6.47 11.18
CA PRO A 33 -6.30 -5.88 10.72
C PRO A 33 -6.07 -5.06 9.45
N ARG A 34 -7.10 -5.06 8.59
CA ARG A 34 -7.18 -4.23 7.39
C ARG A 34 -8.27 -3.22 7.58
N VAL A 35 -7.94 -1.96 7.40
CA VAL A 35 -8.88 -0.86 7.63
C VAL A 35 -8.85 0.10 6.46
N TRP A 36 -10.02 0.66 6.18
CA TRP A 36 -10.15 1.76 5.25
C TRP A 36 -9.93 3.07 5.99
N VAL A 37 -8.94 3.84 5.55
CA VAL A 37 -8.60 5.14 6.14
C VAL A 37 -8.80 6.22 5.10
N LYS A 38 -9.47 7.31 5.49
CA LYS A 38 -9.66 8.48 4.62
C LYS A 38 -8.30 9.07 4.29
N THR A 39 -8.15 9.54 3.06
CA THR A 39 -6.89 10.14 2.61
C THR A 39 -7.07 11.58 2.16
N ALA A 40 -6.02 12.37 2.33
CA ALA A 40 -5.88 13.69 1.76
C ALA A 40 -4.77 13.67 0.69
N PRO A 41 -4.97 14.35 -0.46
CA PRO A 41 -3.91 14.53 -1.45
C PRO A 41 -2.70 15.20 -0.80
N TYR A 42 -1.51 14.62 -0.98
CA TYR A 42 -0.24 15.24 -0.61
C TYR A 42 0.60 15.40 -1.88
N ASP A 43 0.80 16.64 -2.32
CA ASP A 43 1.51 16.96 -3.57
C ASP A 43 2.93 17.51 -3.27
N PRO A 44 3.97 16.67 -3.24
CA PRO A 44 5.36 17.13 -3.26
C PRO A 44 5.78 17.39 -4.71
N SER A 45 6.08 18.65 -5.03
CA SER A 45 6.63 19.08 -6.32
C SER A 45 8.02 18.47 -6.55
N LEU A 46 8.08 17.28 -7.17
CA LEU A 46 9.33 16.58 -7.47
C LEU A 46 9.51 16.38 -8.99
N PRO A 47 10.67 16.78 -9.56
CA PRO A 47 10.91 16.83 -11.01
C PRO A 47 11.08 15.47 -11.71
N LEU A 48 11.11 14.35 -10.97
CA LEU A 48 11.45 13.01 -11.51
C LEU A 48 10.28 12.01 -11.49
N ARG A 49 9.03 12.44 -11.28
CA ARG A 49 7.96 11.49 -10.97
C ARG A 49 7.38 10.82 -12.21
N GLY A 50 7.57 9.49 -12.30
CA GLY A 50 6.46 8.63 -12.72
C GLY A 50 5.21 8.96 -11.90
N ARG A 51 4.01 8.69 -12.42
CA ARG A 51 2.73 9.05 -11.80
C ARG A 51 2.52 8.28 -10.47
N TYR A 52 3.11 8.76 -9.39
CA TYR A 52 2.86 8.27 -8.03
C TYR A 52 1.92 9.23 -7.32
N LEU A 53 0.86 8.69 -6.71
CA LEU A 53 -0.04 9.42 -5.84
C LEU A 53 0.45 9.27 -4.41
N ALA A 54 0.98 10.36 -3.85
CA ALA A 54 1.24 10.44 -2.42
C ALA A 54 -0.04 10.87 -1.71
N LEU A 55 -0.46 10.05 -0.75
CA LEU A 55 -1.65 10.28 0.04
C LEU A 55 -1.25 10.33 1.50
N ARG A 56 -1.79 11.32 2.21
CA ARG A 56 -1.70 11.36 3.67
C ARG A 56 -2.94 10.71 4.25
N LEU A 57 -2.76 9.76 5.16
CA LEU A 57 -3.83 9.14 5.90
C LEU A 57 -4.35 10.15 6.94
N THR A 58 -5.65 10.46 6.85
CA THR A 58 -6.36 11.36 7.76
C THR A 58 -7.45 10.53 8.46
N SER A 59 -7.09 9.86 9.55
CA SER A 59 -8.04 9.12 10.38
C SER A 59 -8.86 10.10 11.24
N GLN A 60 -10.11 9.75 11.52
CA GLN A 60 -10.97 10.61 12.33
C GLN A 60 -10.64 10.44 13.82
N PRO A 61 -10.58 11.53 14.62
CA PRO A 61 -10.40 11.42 16.06
C PRO A 61 -11.50 10.53 16.66
N GLY A 62 -11.12 9.38 17.22
CA GLY A 62 -12.05 8.34 17.72
C GLY A 62 -11.94 6.99 16.99
N ASP A 63 -11.24 6.93 15.85
CA ASP A 63 -10.91 5.65 15.23
C ASP A 63 -9.94 4.84 16.13
N PRO A 64 -10.14 3.52 16.27
CA PRO A 64 -9.27 2.66 17.09
C PRO A 64 -7.80 2.67 16.69
N HIS A 65 -7.51 3.06 15.44
CA HIS A 65 -6.18 3.05 14.85
C HIS A 65 -5.68 4.45 14.46
N PHE A 66 -6.25 5.48 15.11
CA PHE A 66 -5.91 6.88 14.85
C PHE A 66 -4.40 7.15 15.03
N VAL A 67 -3.78 6.61 16.08
CA VAL A 67 -2.36 6.88 16.40
C VAL A 67 -1.44 6.29 15.33
N GLU A 68 -1.74 5.09 14.84
CA GLU A 68 -0.92 4.39 13.86
C GLU A 68 -1.09 4.93 12.44
N THR A 69 -2.24 5.52 12.14
CA THR A 69 -2.58 5.93 10.76
C THR A 69 -2.54 7.43 10.55
N ASN A 70 -2.81 8.25 11.57
CA ASN A 70 -2.87 9.70 11.39
C ASN A 70 -1.53 10.28 10.94
N ASP A 71 -1.57 11.16 9.95
CA ASP A 71 -0.43 11.83 9.31
C ASP A 71 0.57 10.91 8.58
N GLN A 72 0.33 9.60 8.53
CA GLN A 72 1.17 8.68 7.77
C GLN A 72 1.05 8.92 6.27
N GLN A 73 2.18 8.88 5.56
CA GLN A 73 2.23 9.01 4.11
C GLN A 73 2.29 7.63 3.45
N VAL A 74 1.40 7.41 2.48
CA VAL A 74 1.39 6.21 1.65
C VAL A 74 1.54 6.58 0.18
N LEU A 75 2.23 5.74 -0.57
CA LEU A 75 2.51 5.93 -1.98
C LEU A 75 1.78 4.87 -2.79
N PHE A 76 1.01 5.31 -3.78
CA PHE A 76 0.40 4.44 -4.78
C PHE A 76 0.98 4.76 -6.15
N PHE A 77 1.34 3.71 -6.89
CA PHE A 77 1.64 3.86 -8.31
C PHE A 77 0.32 4.01 -9.07
N VAL A 78 0.26 5.01 -9.96
CA VAL A 78 -0.89 5.32 -10.80
C VAL A 78 -0.42 5.21 -12.26
N PRO A 79 -0.87 4.21 -13.02
CA PRO A 79 -0.48 4.09 -14.42
C PRO A 79 -0.92 5.29 -15.25
N GLU A 80 -0.27 5.50 -16.40
CA GLU A 80 -0.61 6.61 -17.31
C GLU A 80 -2.02 6.49 -17.90
N TYR A 81 -2.50 5.25 -18.10
CA TYR A 81 -3.81 4.97 -18.69
C TYR A 81 -4.98 4.99 -17.69
N SER A 82 -4.76 5.23 -16.39
CA SER A 82 -5.85 5.25 -15.40
C SER A 82 -6.64 6.56 -15.45
N THR A 83 -7.57 6.68 -16.41
CA THR A 83 -8.41 7.89 -16.59
C THR A 83 -9.39 8.11 -15.43
N SER A 84 -9.70 7.06 -14.67
CA SER A 84 -10.65 7.07 -13.55
C SER A 84 -10.21 7.90 -12.35
N ILE A 85 -8.90 8.03 -12.10
CA ILE A 85 -8.34 8.82 -11.00
C ILE A 85 -8.31 10.31 -11.34
N GLU A 86 -7.97 10.66 -12.58
CA GLU A 86 -7.98 12.06 -13.02
C GLU A 86 -9.40 12.65 -13.01
N TYR A 87 -10.39 11.86 -13.42
CA TYR A 87 -11.80 12.28 -13.47
C TYR A 87 -12.44 12.48 -12.08
N LYS A 88 -11.90 11.83 -11.03
CA LYS A 88 -12.45 11.87 -9.66
C LYS A 88 -11.53 12.57 -8.66
N ARG A 89 -10.76 13.58 -9.09
CA ARG A 89 -9.87 14.38 -8.21
C ARG A 89 -10.60 15.04 -7.02
N ASN A 90 -11.91 15.30 -7.17
CA ASN A 90 -12.78 15.87 -6.12
C ASN A 90 -13.55 14.81 -5.30
N ALA A 91 -13.38 13.52 -5.58
CA ALA A 91 -14.03 12.46 -4.80
C ALA A 91 -13.27 12.16 -3.50
N GLU A 92 -13.97 11.70 -2.47
CA GLU A 92 -13.31 11.23 -1.25
C GLU A 92 -12.55 9.93 -1.54
N ILE A 93 -11.22 10.02 -1.53
CA ILE A 93 -10.31 8.89 -1.70
C ILE A 93 -10.04 8.24 -0.34
N TRP A 94 -10.16 6.92 -0.31
CA TRP A 94 -9.86 6.08 0.84
C TRP A 94 -8.77 5.08 0.46
N ALA A 95 -7.88 4.79 1.40
CA ALA A 95 -6.84 3.77 1.23
C ALA A 95 -7.13 2.60 2.18
N GLU A 96 -7.14 1.38 1.63
CA GLU A 96 -7.11 0.19 2.45
C GLU A 96 -5.66 -0.06 2.87
N VAL A 97 -5.43 -0.07 4.18
CA VAL A 97 -4.11 -0.30 4.76
C VAL A 97 -4.14 -1.47 5.73
N THR A 98 -3.07 -2.26 5.72
CA THR A 98 -2.79 -3.21 6.80
C THR A 98 -2.05 -2.47 7.91
N ILE A 99 -2.49 -2.65 9.15
CA ILE A 99 -1.83 -2.06 10.32
C ILE A 99 -0.99 -3.14 11.00
N PRO A 100 0.34 -3.18 10.77
CA PRO A 100 1.20 -4.11 11.48
C PRO A 100 1.33 -3.68 12.94
N HIS A 101 1.61 -4.63 13.85
CA HIS A 101 1.91 -4.32 15.25
C HIS A 101 3.13 -3.40 15.43
N LYS A 102 4.03 -3.37 14.44
CA LYS A 102 5.21 -2.51 14.43
C LYS A 102 5.50 -2.00 13.01
N GLY A 103 5.73 -0.69 12.91
CA GLY A 103 6.10 -0.03 11.66
C GLY A 103 4.94 0.69 10.97
N PRO A 104 5.16 1.26 9.78
CA PRO A 104 4.17 2.06 9.09
C PRO A 104 3.03 1.19 8.53
N PRO A 105 1.81 1.74 8.38
CA PRO A 105 0.71 1.08 7.68
C PRO A 105 1.11 0.73 6.25
N ARG A 106 0.75 -0.48 5.80
CA ARG A 106 1.08 -0.97 4.46
C ARG A 106 -0.09 -0.72 3.51
N PRO A 107 0.09 0.06 2.42
CA PRO A 107 -0.98 0.26 1.44
C PRO A 107 -1.29 -1.04 0.70
N ILE A 108 -2.59 -1.33 0.52
CA ILE A 108 -3.09 -2.45 -0.28
C ILE A 108 -3.69 -1.93 -1.58
N ARG A 109 -4.71 -1.08 -1.49
CA ARG A 109 -5.43 -0.54 -2.64
C ARG A 109 -6.16 0.76 -2.32
N LEU A 110 -6.60 1.43 -3.37
CA LEU A 110 -7.42 2.64 -3.29
C LEU A 110 -8.89 2.32 -3.43
N GLY A 111 -9.74 3.20 -2.89
CA GLY A 111 -11.19 3.13 -2.99
C GLY A 111 -11.78 4.53 -3.06
N PHE A 112 -12.90 4.69 -3.78
CA PHE A 112 -13.70 5.90 -3.74
C PHE A 112 -14.92 5.68 -2.86
N LYS A 113 -15.23 6.64 -1.99
CA LYS A 113 -16.51 6.61 -1.26
C LYS A 113 -17.63 7.11 -2.19
N GLN A 114 -18.61 6.24 -2.46
CA GLN A 114 -19.79 6.54 -3.27
C GLN A 114 -21.03 6.09 -2.48
N ASN A 115 -21.98 7.01 -2.26
CA ASN A 115 -23.24 6.73 -1.55
C ASN A 115 -23.06 6.04 -0.18
N GLY A 116 -22.01 6.41 0.56
CA GLY A 116 -21.70 5.84 1.87
C GLY A 116 -20.96 4.49 1.85
N GLN A 117 -20.78 3.86 0.69
CA GLN A 117 -19.96 2.65 0.52
C GLN A 117 -18.61 2.97 -0.11
N ILE A 118 -17.56 2.27 0.31
CA ILE A 118 -16.22 2.40 -0.27
C ILE A 118 -16.09 1.34 -1.37
N VAL A 119 -16.00 1.79 -2.61
CA VAL A 119 -15.82 0.92 -3.78
C VAL A 119 -14.34 0.87 -4.13
N PRO A 120 -13.70 -0.31 -4.15
CA PRO A 120 -12.30 -0.44 -4.51
C PRO A 120 -12.07 -0.02 -5.96
N VAL A 121 -10.96 0.67 -6.20
CA VAL A 121 -10.53 1.15 -7.51
C VAL A 121 -9.49 0.20 -8.04
N ASP A 122 -9.71 -0.30 -9.24
CA ASP A 122 -8.66 -1.01 -9.96
C ASP A 122 -7.70 0.03 -10.55
N ILE A 123 -6.43 -0.09 -10.16
CA ILE A 123 -5.32 0.78 -10.57
C ILE A 123 -4.34 0.03 -11.46
N ASN A 124 -4.64 -1.22 -11.83
CA ASN A 124 -3.77 -2.11 -12.58
C ASN A 124 -4.06 -2.13 -14.08
#